data_AF-A0A0Q9I995-F1
#
_entry.id   AF-A0A0Q9I995-F1
#
_cell.length_a   1.000
_cell.length_b   1.000
_cell.length_c   1.000
_cell.angle_alpha   90.00
_cell.angle_beta   90.00
_cell.angle_gamma   90.00
#
_symmetry.space_group_name_H-M   'P 1'
#
loop_
_entity.id
_entity.type
_entity.pdbx_description
1 polymer ?
#
loop_
_entity_poly.entity_id
_entity_poly.type
_entity_poly.pdbx_seq_one_letter_code
_entity_poly.pdbx_strand_id
1 'polypeptide(L)'
;MTGKLLTMGQLAEHLSVSQRHIRNLMKEGAIVGINVGTHGRPSWRFDQQEVQAFLQRRRIIAPQPKPLRSSVKAAPPFEFEVIDFHQRHLDTLSAKAAAREKAKAQKEADRARRRPKRRAPEPEGA
;
A
#
# COMPACT_ATOMS: atom_id res chain seq x y z
N MET A 1 -27.28 -22.56 -42.21
CA MET A 1 -26.01 -21.84 -42.00
C MET A 1 -26.26 -20.33 -42.11
N THR A 2 -27.09 -19.78 -41.23
CA THR A 2 -27.40 -18.34 -41.20
C THR A 2 -27.13 -17.83 -39.78
N GLY A 3 -25.86 -17.99 -39.37
CA GLY A 3 -25.35 -17.48 -38.11
C GLY A 3 -24.92 -16.02 -38.29
N LYS A 4 -25.31 -15.16 -37.36
CA LYS A 4 -24.82 -13.78 -37.29
C LYS A 4 -23.30 -13.81 -37.11
N LEU A 5 -22.58 -13.14 -38.00
CA LEU A 5 -21.12 -13.01 -37.91
C LEU A 5 -20.75 -11.80 -37.04
N LEU A 6 -19.98 -12.05 -35.99
CA LEU A 6 -19.48 -11.03 -35.09
C LEU A 6 -18.14 -10.48 -35.59
N THR A 7 -17.93 -9.18 -35.43
CA THR A 7 -16.59 -8.59 -35.57
C THR A 7 -15.74 -8.94 -34.35
N MET A 8 -14.42 -8.75 -34.46
CA MET A 8 -13.51 -8.88 -33.32
C MET A 8 -13.88 -7.94 -32.15
N GLY A 9 -14.38 -6.73 -32.44
CA GLY A 9 -14.85 -5.79 -31.42
C GLY A 9 -16.11 -6.29 -30.73
N GLN A 10 -17.10 -6.75 -31.50
CA GLN A 10 -18.34 -7.31 -30.94
C GLN A 10 -18.08 -8.58 -30.13
N LEU A 11 -17.14 -9.43 -30.56
CA LEU A 11 -16.75 -10.61 -29.80
C LEU A 11 -16.08 -10.23 -28.47
N ALA A 12 -15.24 -9.17 -28.48
CA ALA A 12 -14.59 -8.66 -27.27
C ALA A 12 -15.61 -8.16 -26.25
N GLU A 13 -16.59 -7.39 -26.71
CA GLU A 13 -17.70 -6.93 -25.88
C GLU A 13 -18.52 -8.11 -25.34
N HIS A 14 -18.87 -9.07 -26.20
CA HIS A 14 -19.68 -10.23 -25.83
C HIS A 14 -18.99 -11.12 -24.79
N LEU A 15 -17.67 -11.31 -24.89
CA LEU A 15 -16.88 -12.09 -23.93
C LEU A 15 -16.36 -11.25 -22.75
N SER A 16 -16.59 -9.94 -22.76
CA SER A 16 -16.03 -8.99 -21.77
C SER A 16 -14.51 -9.10 -21.61
N VAL A 17 -13.79 -9.24 -22.73
CA VAL A 17 -12.32 -9.33 -22.78
C VAL A 17 -11.74 -8.33 -23.77
N SER A 18 -10.43 -8.09 -23.70
CA SER A 18 -9.76 -7.23 -24.69
C SER A 18 -9.63 -7.91 -26.06
N GLN A 19 -9.60 -7.11 -27.14
CA GLN A 19 -9.32 -7.61 -28.49
C GLN A 19 -7.93 -8.28 -28.60
N ARG A 20 -6.97 -7.87 -27.77
CA ARG A 20 -5.66 -8.53 -27.66
C ARG A 20 -5.81 -9.96 -27.15
N HIS A 21 -6.67 -10.18 -26.17
CA HIS A 21 -6.95 -11.51 -25.65
C HIS A 21 -7.56 -12.43 -26.72
N ILE A 22 -8.50 -11.92 -27.51
CA ILE A 22 -9.06 -12.67 -28.65
C ILE A 22 -7.97 -13.08 -29.64
N ARG A 23 -7.07 -12.17 -30.00
CA ARG A 23 -5.93 -12.51 -30.88
C ARG A 23 -5.06 -13.62 -30.32
N ASN A 24 -4.84 -13.66 -29.01
CA ASN A 24 -4.11 -14.75 -28.37
C ASN A 24 -4.88 -16.07 -28.47
N LEU A 25 -6.19 -16.06 -28.19
CA LEU A 25 -7.05 -17.25 -28.35
C LEU A 25 -7.04 -17.78 -29.78
N MET A 26 -6.99 -16.91 -30.79
CA MET A 26 -6.85 -17.32 -32.19
C MET A 26 -5.47 -17.94 -32.48
N LYS A 27 -4.39 -17.35 -31.95
CA LYS A 27 -3.03 -17.90 -32.10
C LYS A 27 -2.87 -19.26 -31.44
N GLU A 28 -3.56 -19.47 -30.33
CA GLU A 28 -3.61 -20.75 -29.60
C GLU A 28 -4.53 -21.78 -30.28
N GLY A 29 -5.29 -21.40 -31.31
CA GLY A 29 -6.27 -22.26 -31.97
C GLY A 29 -7.52 -22.53 -31.12
N ALA A 30 -7.73 -21.77 -30.05
CA ALA A 30 -8.85 -21.95 -29.12
C ALA A 30 -10.18 -21.42 -29.66
N ILE A 31 -10.14 -20.40 -30.52
CA ILE A 31 -11.29 -19.84 -31.24
C ILE A 31 -10.93 -19.74 -32.73
N VAL A 32 -11.84 -20.20 -33.59
CA VAL A 32 -11.70 -20.11 -35.04
C VAL A 32 -12.37 -18.82 -35.53
N GLY A 33 -11.71 -18.16 -36.47
CA GLY A 33 -12.23 -16.95 -37.12
C GLY A 33 -12.00 -17.01 -38.61
N ILE A 34 -12.91 -16.40 -39.36
CA ILE A 34 -12.85 -16.28 -40.82
C ILE A 34 -12.18 -14.95 -41.14
N ASN A 35 -11.07 -14.98 -41.87
CA ASN A 35 -10.46 -13.75 -42.39
C ASN A 35 -11.17 -13.34 -43.69
N VAL A 36 -11.90 -12.23 -43.65
CA VAL A 36 -12.55 -11.63 -44.84
C VAL A 36 -11.81 -10.38 -45.33
N GLY A 37 -10.62 -10.11 -44.78
CA GLY A 37 -9.78 -8.98 -45.19
C GLY A 37 -9.07 -9.25 -46.52
N THR A 38 -8.82 -8.17 -47.27
CA THR A 38 -8.04 -8.18 -48.51
C THR A 38 -6.75 -7.38 -48.35
N HIS A 39 -5.75 -7.65 -49.21
CA HIS A 39 -4.52 -6.86 -49.34
C HIS A 39 -3.77 -6.53 -48.04
N GLY A 40 -3.41 -7.55 -47.26
CA GLY A 40 -2.56 -7.37 -46.06
C GLY A 40 -3.26 -6.73 -44.86
N ARG A 41 -4.55 -6.42 -44.94
CA ARG A 41 -5.36 -5.90 -43.83
C ARG A 41 -6.36 -6.98 -43.39
N PRO A 42 -6.01 -7.82 -42.40
CA PRO A 42 -6.91 -8.87 -41.95
C PRO A 42 -8.16 -8.27 -41.30
N SER A 43 -9.32 -8.83 -41.64
CA SER A 43 -10.61 -8.47 -41.05
C SER A 43 -11.29 -9.75 -40.59
N TRP A 44 -11.32 -9.98 -39.28
CA TRP A 44 -11.78 -11.24 -38.71
C TRP A 44 -13.28 -11.21 -38.43
N ARG A 45 -13.95 -12.30 -38.80
CA ARG A 45 -15.36 -12.57 -38.52
C ARG A 45 -15.49 -13.88 -37.76
N PHE A 46 -16.41 -13.92 -36.80
CA PHE A 46 -16.62 -15.07 -35.93
C PHE A 46 -18.07 -15.51 -36.01
N ASP A 47 -18.30 -16.80 -36.19
CA ASP A 47 -19.65 -17.35 -36.13
C ASP A 47 -20.14 -17.33 -34.67
N GLN A 48 -21.29 -16.70 -34.43
CA GLN A 48 -21.89 -16.66 -33.11
C GLN A 48 -22.15 -18.05 -32.53
N GLN A 49 -22.48 -19.05 -33.35
CA GLN A 49 -22.72 -20.42 -32.88
C GLN A 49 -21.42 -21.07 -32.37
N GLU A 50 -20.31 -20.88 -33.08
CA GLU A 50 -19.00 -21.38 -32.64
C GLU A 50 -18.52 -20.69 -31.37
N VAL A 51 -18.76 -19.37 -31.24
CA VAL A 51 -18.46 -18.61 -30.01
C VAL A 51 -19.24 -19.16 -28.82
N GLN A 52 -20.52 -19.51 -29.01
CA GLN A 52 -21.33 -20.12 -27.97
C GLN A 52 -20.85 -21.53 -27.63
N ALA A 53 -20.48 -22.34 -28.62
CA ALA A 53 -19.89 -23.65 -28.41
C ALA A 53 -18.57 -23.56 -27.63
N PHE A 54 -17.74 -22.56 -27.93
CA PHE A 54 -16.52 -22.27 -27.19
C PHE A 54 -16.81 -21.96 -25.71
N LEU A 55 -17.79 -21.10 -25.43
CA LEU A 55 -18.21 -20.79 -24.06
C LEU A 55 -18.71 -22.03 -23.32
N GLN A 56 -19.50 -22.87 -23.98
CA GLN A 56 -19.99 -24.11 -23.39
C GLN A 56 -18.85 -25.09 -23.07
N ARG A 57 -17.85 -25.22 -23.95
CA ARG A 57 -16.67 -26.07 -23.71
C ARG A 57 -15.79 -25.57 -22.56
N ARG A 58 -15.68 -24.24 -22.38
CA ARG A 58 -14.88 -23.62 -21.31
C ARG A 58 -15.66 -23.38 -20.01
N ARG A 59 -16.97 -23.66 -19.97
CA ARG A 59 -17.74 -23.65 -18.73
C ARG A 59 -17.27 -24.78 -17.84
N ILE A 60 -16.39 -24.46 -16.92
CA ILE A 60 -16.01 -25.32 -15.81
C ILE A 60 -16.86 -24.89 -14.62
N ILE A 61 -17.47 -25.85 -13.93
CA ILE A 61 -18.06 -25.59 -12.62
C ILE A 61 -16.88 -25.25 -11.71
N ALA A 62 -16.77 -23.98 -11.31
CA ALA A 62 -15.73 -23.57 -10.39
C ALA A 62 -15.78 -24.51 -9.17
N PRO A 63 -14.65 -25.16 -8.79
CA PRO A 63 -14.65 -25.93 -7.56
C PRO A 63 -15.07 -24.97 -6.45
N GLN A 64 -16.07 -25.38 -5.65
CA GLN A 64 -16.50 -24.62 -4.47
C GLN A 64 -15.23 -24.16 -3.74
N PRO A 65 -15.10 -22.86 -3.40
CA PRO A 65 -13.90 -22.39 -2.72
C PRO A 65 -13.75 -23.25 -1.47
N LYS A 66 -12.64 -23.99 -1.40
CA LYS A 66 -12.31 -24.74 -0.18
C LYS A 66 -12.35 -23.71 0.95
N PRO A 67 -13.12 -23.94 2.03
CA PRO A 67 -13.16 -23.00 3.12
C PRO A 67 -11.72 -22.73 3.52
N LEU A 68 -11.33 -21.44 3.49
CA LEU A 68 -10.03 -21.01 3.97
C LEU A 68 -9.92 -21.58 5.37
N ARG A 69 -9.06 -22.60 5.57
CA ARG A 69 -8.67 -23.04 6.91
C ARG A 69 -7.89 -21.87 7.49
N SER A 70 -8.60 -20.94 8.10
CA SER A 70 -7.99 -19.92 8.95
C SER A 70 -7.53 -20.61 10.22
N SER A 71 -6.46 -21.40 10.11
CA SER A 71 -5.57 -21.66 11.23
C SER A 71 -4.73 -20.41 11.45
N VAL A 72 -5.38 -19.27 11.68
CA VAL A 72 -4.73 -18.18 12.36
C VAL A 72 -4.75 -18.62 13.81
N LYS A 73 -3.63 -19.17 14.31
CA LYS A 73 -3.40 -19.24 15.74
C LYS A 73 -3.67 -17.84 16.25
N ALA A 74 -4.69 -17.68 17.11
CA ALA A 74 -5.01 -16.39 17.70
C ALA A 74 -3.69 -15.82 18.25
N ALA A 75 -3.23 -14.71 17.66
CA ALA A 75 -2.14 -13.96 18.27
C ALA A 75 -2.60 -13.60 19.69
N PRO A 76 -1.71 -13.65 20.70
CA PRO A 76 -2.06 -13.13 22.00
C PRO A 76 -2.58 -11.68 21.82
N PRO A 77 -3.56 -11.25 22.63
CA PRO A 77 -4.04 -9.87 22.56
C PRO A 77 -2.82 -8.95 22.68
N PHE A 78 -2.58 -8.14 21.66
CA PHE A 78 -1.57 -7.10 21.74
C PHE A 78 -2.02 -6.13 22.82
N GLU A 79 -1.27 -6.05 23.92
CA GLU A 79 -1.42 -4.97 24.88
C GLU A 79 -1.01 -3.69 24.16
N PHE A 80 -1.99 -2.84 23.85
CA PHE A 80 -1.72 -1.51 23.31
C PHE A 80 -1.86 -0.51 24.46
N GLU A 81 -0.82 0.27 24.67
CA GLU A 81 -0.84 1.41 25.57
C GLU A 81 -1.34 2.63 24.78
N VAL A 82 -2.45 3.22 25.21
CA VAL A 82 -2.97 4.46 24.62
C VAL A 82 -2.15 5.62 25.17
N ILE A 83 -1.32 6.22 24.33
CA ILE A 83 -0.50 7.39 24.71
C ILE A 83 -1.34 8.66 24.56
N ASP A 84 -1.46 9.43 25.64
CA ASP A 84 -1.99 10.80 25.59
C ASP A 84 -0.91 11.78 25.13
N PHE A 85 -1.08 12.31 23.92
CA PHE A 85 -0.15 13.28 23.32
C PHE A 85 -0.11 14.62 24.07
N HIS A 86 -1.20 15.02 24.73
CA HIS A 86 -1.21 16.24 25.56
C HIS A 86 -0.35 16.06 26.80
N GLN A 87 -0.49 14.92 27.48
CA GLN A 87 0.30 14.64 28.66
C GLN A 87 1.80 14.54 28.32
N ARG A 88 2.12 13.85 27.23
CA ARG A 88 3.50 13.79 26.72
C ARG A 88 4.07 15.17 26.40
N HIS A 89 3.27 16.08 25.86
CA HIS A 89 3.72 17.46 25.60
C HIS A 89 4.01 18.22 26.90
N LEU A 90 3.13 18.12 27.90
CA LEU A 90 3.32 18.77 29.20
C LEU A 90 4.58 18.27 29.93
N ASP A 91 4.85 16.96 29.88
CA ASP A 91 6.05 16.37 30.49
C ASP A 91 7.34 16.88 29.85
N THR A 92 7.34 17.07 28.52
CA THR A 92 8.50 17.64 27.84
C THR A 92 8.76 19.10 28.23
N LEU A 93 7.70 19.87 28.48
CA LEU A 93 7.81 21.26 28.92
C LEU A 93 8.32 21.36 30.36
N SER A 94 7.82 20.51 31.26
CA SER A 94 8.26 20.47 32.66
C SER A 94 9.73 20.05 32.77
N ALA A 95 10.16 19.05 32.00
CA ALA A 95 11.55 18.62 31.94
C ALA A 95 12.49 19.74 31.44
N LYS A 96 12.07 20.50 30.43
CA LYS A 96 12.84 21.67 29.94
C LYS A 96 12.92 22.78 30.97
N ALA A 97 11.83 23.05 31.71
CA ALA A 97 11.84 24.04 32.78
C ALA A 97 12.81 23.65 33.90
N ALA A 98 12.77 22.39 34.36
CA ALA A 98 13.67 21.87 35.37
C ALA A 98 15.15 21.92 34.93
N ALA A 99 15.44 21.62 33.65
CA ALA A 99 16.78 21.72 33.10
C ALA A 99 17.29 23.17 33.08
N ARG A 100 16.43 24.14 32.75
CA ARG A 100 16.78 25.58 32.78
C ARG A 100 17.10 26.06 34.19
N GLU A 101 16.32 25.65 35.19
CA GLU A 101 16.58 26.01 36.59
C GLU A 101 17.89 25.40 37.10
N LYS A 102 18.17 24.13 36.80
CA LYS A 102 19.46 23.50 37.12
C LYS A 102 20.63 24.24 36.46
N ALA A 103 20.48 24.63 35.19
CA ALA A 103 21.52 25.38 34.48
C ALA A 103 21.76 26.78 35.07
N LYS A 104 20.71 27.48 35.52
CA LYS A 104 20.84 28.76 36.23
C LYS A 104 21.57 28.59 37.56
N ALA A 105 21.14 27.64 38.38
CA ALA A 105 21.77 27.35 39.67
C ALA A 105 23.25 26.98 39.51
N GLN A 106 23.60 26.21 38.47
CA GLN A 106 24.99 25.85 38.18
C GLN A 106 25.82 27.05 37.72
N LYS A 107 25.26 27.95 36.89
CA LYS A 107 25.92 29.21 36.52
C LYS A 107 26.12 30.13 37.72
N GLU A 108 25.15 30.20 38.62
CA GLU A 108 25.25 30.99 39.85
C GLU A 108 26.33 30.45 40.80
N ALA A 109 26.36 29.13 40.98
CA ALA A 109 27.42 28.46 41.75
C ALA A 109 28.81 28.68 41.14
N ASP A 110 28.95 28.60 39.81
CA ASP A 110 30.24 28.88 39.14
C ASP A 110 30.64 30.35 39.29
N ARG A 111 29.69 31.29 39.17
CA ARG A 111 29.94 32.73 39.40
C ARG A 111 30.34 33.02 40.84
N ALA A 112 29.75 32.34 41.82
CA ALA A 112 30.10 32.47 43.23
C ALA A 112 31.52 31.93 43.51
N ARG A 113 31.92 30.83 42.87
CA ARG A 113 33.29 30.28 42.95
C ARG A 113 34.34 31.20 42.35
N ARG A 114 33.99 31.95 41.30
CA ARG A 114 34.90 32.90 40.61
C ARG A 114 35.03 34.26 41.29
N ARG A 115 34.29 34.55 42.37
CA ARG A 115 34.44 35.81 43.11
C ARG A 115 35.73 35.77 43.94
N PRO A 116 36.74 36.61 43.67
CA PRO A 116 37.93 36.67 44.50
C PRO A 116 37.55 37.17 45.89
N LYS A 117 37.94 36.41 46.92
CA LYS A 117 37.83 36.77 48.33
C LYS A 117 38.64 38.06 48.52
N ARG A 118 37.96 39.21 48.61
CA ARG A 118 38.62 40.48 48.96
C ARG A 118 39.39 40.24 50.26
N ARG A 119 40.74 40.31 50.18
CA ARG A 119 41.64 40.26 51.34
C ARG A 119 41.11 41.25 52.39
N ALA A 120 40.88 40.77 53.60
CA ALA A 120 40.63 41.64 54.74
C ALA A 120 41.86 42.53 54.95
N PRO A 121 41.69 43.80 55.35
CA PRO A 121 42.82 44.67 55.64
C PRO A 121 43.58 44.12 56.85
N GLU A 122 44.89 43.94 56.68
CA GLU A 122 45.78 43.57 57.78
C GLU A 122 45.82 44.72 58.81
N PRO A 123 45.85 44.41 60.12
CA PRO A 123 45.99 45.44 61.13
C PRO A 123 47.42 45.98 61.10
N GLU A 124 47.56 47.24 60.66
CA GLU A 124 48.77 48.02 60.88
C GLU A 124 48.94 48.30 62.39
N GLY A 125 50.07 47.81 62.91
CA GLY A 125 50.92 48.43 63.94
C GLY A 125 50.29 49.05 65.20
N ALA A 126 50.59 48.43 66.34
CA ALA A 126 51.25 49.09 67.47
C ALA A 126 51.92 48.03 68.36
#